data_AF-A0A1I7UZM4-F1
#
_entry.id   AF-A0A1I7UZM4-F1
#
_cell.length_a   1.000
_cell.length_b   1.000
_cell.length_c   1.000
_cell.angle_alpha   90.00
_cell.angle_beta   90.00
_cell.angle_gamma   90.00
#
_symmetry.space_group_name_H-M   'P 1'
#
loop_
_entity.id
_entity.type
_entity.pdbx_description
1 polymer ?
#
loop_
_entity_poly.entity_id
_entity_poly.type
_entity_poly.pdbx_seq_one_letter_code
_entity_poly.pdbx_strand_id
1 'polypeptide(L)'
;MGDYNSTVKKEGAVVGYFEDNSQPSTSVDDCASQIISFIDVYAYTNSEMTALTLMVNLERNLDNNGDSVDRALFPRHCNAAFDIREAIDFPFPLCERIPTDFACQKFLEDPRANTKVFWCRNVLHFIEWANATQDLGNFTRHEKMLLIAENFLATACLTSFYAFLRIQREAVETAEEGTVPPPCSPEWFAEFSKLAPDAQEWVNRVIVEVLEPMDSLDISMEELVLMKYIIFFNGNEPSKVRSISDVHRIRCYRLKYCQLLQKYIKRHVADPNKRIHRISELLRIIESVRAVSYSLDKWLTMFFTSDVCGMKDVLVYDFHVRAWNEVPVDTSTASTWNTHPPQWTSFGFQPLNLQ
;
A
#
# COMPACT_ATOMS: atom_id res chain seq x y z
N MET A 1 -16.48 37.84 26.93
CA MET A 1 -16.15 36.43 27.21
C MET A 1 -17.24 35.60 26.58
N GLY A 2 -16.94 34.93 25.47
CA GLY A 2 -17.87 34.05 24.77
C GLY A 2 -17.12 32.78 24.42
N ASP A 3 -17.66 31.64 24.87
CA ASP A 3 -17.09 30.32 24.73
C ASP A 3 -16.94 29.92 23.25
N TYR A 4 -15.69 29.67 22.84
CA TYR A 4 -15.36 29.10 21.54
C TYR A 4 -15.36 27.58 21.69
N ASN A 5 -16.54 26.96 21.61
CA ASN A 5 -16.63 25.51 21.46
C ASN A 5 -16.27 25.14 20.02
N SER A 6 -15.04 24.64 19.80
CA SER A 6 -14.63 24.11 18.50
C SER A 6 -15.46 22.85 18.21
N THR A 7 -16.40 22.99 17.29
CA THR A 7 -17.15 21.85 16.76
C THR A 7 -16.21 21.08 15.83
N VAL A 8 -15.47 20.11 16.38
CA VAL A 8 -14.77 19.11 15.59
C VAL A 8 -15.85 18.25 14.93
N LYS A 9 -16.24 18.59 13.69
CA LYS A 9 -17.11 17.74 12.89
C LYS A 9 -16.36 16.44 12.63
N LYS A 10 -16.95 15.32 13.04
CA LYS A 10 -16.51 13.97 12.67
C LYS A 10 -16.46 13.87 11.14
N GLU A 11 -15.28 13.71 10.59
CA GLU A 11 -15.07 13.42 9.17
C GLU A 11 -15.48 11.97 8.89
N GLY A 12 -16.77 11.78 8.61
CA GLY A 12 -17.33 10.55 8.05
C GLY A 12 -18.01 10.77 6.71
N ALA A 13 -17.79 11.92 6.06
CA ALA A 13 -18.43 12.27 4.80
C ALA A 13 -17.38 12.73 3.79
N VAL A 14 -17.43 12.11 2.61
CA VAL A 14 -16.56 12.26 1.41
C VAL A 14 -16.61 13.68 0.79
N VAL A 15 -17.16 14.70 1.46
CA VAL A 15 -17.65 15.93 0.81
C VAL A 15 -17.00 17.22 1.33
N GLY A 16 -15.66 17.26 1.41
CA GLY A 16 -14.95 18.51 1.74
C GLY A 16 -13.82 18.89 0.76
N TYR A 17 -13.36 17.94 -0.05
CA TYR A 17 -12.20 18.14 -0.93
C TYR A 17 -12.58 18.54 -2.37
N PHE A 18 -13.88 18.53 -2.70
CA PHE A 18 -14.34 18.44 -4.10
C PHE A 18 -15.44 19.42 -4.50
N GLU A 19 -15.91 20.31 -3.60
CA GLU A 19 -16.76 21.44 -4.00
C GLU A 19 -15.92 22.73 -3.95
N ASP A 20 -15.80 23.43 -5.08
CA ASP A 20 -15.09 24.72 -5.21
C ASP A 20 -15.55 25.79 -4.21
N ASN A 21 -16.75 25.62 -3.61
CA ASN A 21 -17.35 26.56 -2.65
C ASN A 21 -17.28 26.10 -1.19
N SER A 22 -16.66 24.96 -0.87
CA SER A 22 -16.62 24.38 0.48
C SER A 22 -15.22 24.32 1.11
N GLN A 23 -14.22 24.92 0.45
CA GLN A 23 -12.85 24.88 0.96
C GLN A 23 -12.76 25.56 2.35
N PRO A 24 -12.03 24.96 3.32
CA PRO A 24 -11.61 25.67 4.53
C PRO A 24 -10.81 26.92 4.15
N SER A 25 -10.57 27.84 5.10
CA SER A 25 -9.89 29.14 4.87
C SER A 25 -8.46 29.09 4.32
N THR A 26 -7.98 27.90 3.96
CA THR A 26 -6.70 27.58 3.31
C THR A 26 -7.04 26.65 2.16
N SER A 27 -6.74 27.04 0.93
CA SER A 27 -7.07 26.22 -0.24
C SER A 27 -6.28 24.91 -0.23
N VAL A 28 -6.77 23.88 -0.93
CA VAL A 28 -6.04 22.61 -1.10
C VAL A 28 -4.68 22.86 -1.76
N ASP A 29 -4.59 23.86 -2.63
CA ASP A 29 -3.36 24.28 -3.29
C ASP A 29 -2.37 24.97 -2.32
N ASP A 30 -2.88 25.74 -1.35
CA ASP A 30 -2.05 26.33 -0.29
C ASP A 30 -1.47 25.25 0.65
N CYS A 31 -2.18 24.14 0.86
CA CYS A 31 -1.66 23.02 1.65
C CYS A 31 -0.62 22.22 0.84
N ALA A 32 -0.95 21.86 -0.40
CA ALA A 32 -0.06 21.07 -1.24
C ALA A 32 1.25 21.81 -1.56
N SER A 33 1.22 23.13 -1.72
CA SER A 33 2.41 23.95 -2.04
C SER A 33 3.39 24.14 -0.87
N GLN A 34 3.03 23.73 0.36
CA GLN A 34 3.90 23.83 1.53
C GLN A 34 4.99 22.76 1.60
N ILE A 35 4.95 21.77 0.71
CA ILE A 35 5.97 20.72 0.59
C ILE A 35 6.50 20.66 -0.84
N ILE A 36 7.72 20.15 -0.99
CA ILE A 36 8.27 19.76 -2.29
C ILE A 36 8.26 18.24 -2.35
N SER A 37 7.35 17.68 -3.14
CA SER A 37 7.27 16.24 -3.40
C SER A 37 8.11 15.84 -4.61
N PHE A 38 8.38 14.54 -4.73
CA PHE A 38 8.92 13.91 -5.93
C PHE A 38 8.13 14.29 -7.19
N ILE A 39 6.80 14.39 -7.08
CA ILE A 39 5.94 14.85 -8.18
C ILE A 39 6.35 16.25 -8.62
N ASP A 40 6.62 17.17 -7.69
CA ASP A 40 7.01 18.56 -7.98
C ASP A 40 8.39 18.64 -8.63
N VAL A 41 9.35 17.87 -8.12
CA VAL A 41 10.72 17.81 -8.69
C VAL A 41 10.69 17.33 -10.14
N TYR A 42 9.87 16.31 -10.43
CA TYR A 42 9.73 15.80 -11.79
C TYR A 42 8.84 16.67 -12.68
N ALA A 43 7.83 17.34 -12.13
CA ALA A 43 7.01 18.29 -12.87
C ALA A 43 7.83 19.48 -13.37
N TYR A 44 8.79 19.94 -12.58
CA TYR A 44 9.70 21.02 -12.97
C TYR A 44 10.57 20.65 -14.18
N THR A 45 10.98 19.38 -14.29
CA THR A 45 11.90 18.91 -15.33
C THR A 45 11.20 18.31 -16.55
N ASN A 46 10.01 17.72 -16.36
CA ASN A 46 9.27 16.98 -17.38
C ASN A 46 7.75 17.21 -17.24
N SER A 47 7.03 16.21 -16.75
CA SER A 47 5.60 16.26 -16.48
C SER A 47 5.26 15.39 -15.28
N GLU A 48 4.21 15.76 -14.55
CA GLU A 48 3.71 14.97 -13.41
C GLU A 48 3.29 13.53 -13.82
N MET A 49 2.86 13.32 -15.08
CA MET A 49 2.54 11.98 -15.57
C MET A 49 3.80 11.12 -15.79
N THR A 50 4.93 11.75 -16.10
CA THR A 50 6.22 11.03 -16.15
C THR A 50 6.60 10.53 -14.75
N ALA A 51 6.30 11.29 -13.70
CA ALA A 51 6.48 10.84 -12.31
C ALA A 51 5.61 9.60 -12.03
N LEU A 52 4.34 9.61 -12.47
CA LEU A 52 3.45 8.44 -12.36
C LEU A 52 4.01 7.21 -13.09
N THR A 53 4.53 7.38 -14.32
CA THR A 53 5.17 6.27 -15.05
C THR A 53 6.34 5.66 -14.27
N LEU A 54 7.16 6.48 -13.59
CA LEU A 54 8.24 5.98 -12.75
C LEU A 54 7.72 5.21 -11.54
N MET A 55 6.65 5.68 -10.90
CA MET A 55 6.01 4.97 -9.79
C MET A 55 5.43 3.62 -10.24
N VAL A 56 4.81 3.56 -11.41
CA VAL A 56 4.32 2.30 -12.01
C VAL A 56 5.46 1.35 -12.34
N ASN A 57 6.56 1.85 -12.89
CA ASN A 57 7.74 1.02 -13.18
C ASN A 57 8.38 0.50 -11.88
N LEU A 58 8.40 1.29 -10.82
CA LEU A 58 8.84 0.83 -9.50
C LEU A 58 7.96 -0.33 -9.02
N GLU A 59 6.64 -0.20 -9.11
CA GLU A 59 5.72 -1.27 -8.72
C GLU A 59 5.98 -2.55 -9.53
N ARG A 60 6.10 -2.44 -10.85
CA ARG A 60 6.39 -3.59 -11.74
C ARG A 60 7.72 -4.28 -11.44
N ASN A 61 8.77 -3.51 -11.17
CA ASN A 61 10.11 -4.04 -10.87
C ASN A 61 10.19 -4.75 -9.51
N LEU A 62 9.28 -4.41 -8.58
CA LEU A 62 9.17 -5.05 -7.28
C LEU A 62 8.19 -6.23 -7.31
N ASP A 63 7.16 -6.14 -8.15
CA ASP A 63 6.22 -7.23 -8.44
C ASP A 63 6.98 -8.41 -9.08
N ASN A 64 7.95 -8.14 -9.97
CA ASN A 64 8.85 -9.11 -10.60
C ASN A 64 8.18 -10.49 -10.81
N ASN A 65 6.99 -10.46 -11.43
CA ASN A 65 6.39 -11.57 -12.17
C ASN A 65 7.19 -11.87 -13.44
N GLY A 66 8.52 -11.71 -13.41
CA GLY A 66 9.36 -12.25 -14.47
C GLY A 66 9.02 -13.72 -14.56
N ASP A 67 8.71 -14.18 -15.78
CA ASP A 67 8.40 -15.54 -16.23
C ASP A 67 9.41 -16.58 -15.70
N SER A 68 9.48 -16.74 -14.39
CA SER A 68 10.27 -17.76 -13.74
C SER A 68 9.38 -18.98 -13.71
N VAL A 69 9.65 -19.77 -14.73
CA VAL A 69 9.39 -21.19 -15.01
C VAL A 69 9.33 -22.12 -13.77
N ASP A 70 9.54 -21.63 -12.55
CA ASP A 70 9.44 -22.38 -11.30
C ASP A 70 8.40 -21.79 -10.33
N ARG A 71 7.11 -21.96 -10.65
CA ARG A 71 6.01 -21.98 -9.64
C ARG A 71 6.25 -23.03 -8.54
N ALA A 72 7.28 -23.87 -8.68
CA ALA A 72 7.68 -24.91 -7.74
C ALA A 72 8.48 -24.41 -6.53
N LEU A 73 9.04 -23.20 -6.57
CA LEU A 73 9.89 -22.67 -5.50
C LEU A 73 9.12 -21.66 -4.64
N PHE A 74 8.17 -22.14 -3.83
CA PHE A 74 7.65 -21.35 -2.72
C PHE A 74 8.79 -21.10 -1.72
N PRO A 75 8.95 -19.89 -1.15
CA PRO A 75 10.06 -19.61 -0.26
C PRO A 75 10.01 -20.56 0.93
N ARG A 76 11.17 -21.10 1.31
CA ARG A 76 11.26 -22.01 2.46
C ARG A 76 11.82 -21.33 3.70
N HIS A 77 12.42 -20.15 3.52
CA HIS A 77 13.06 -19.41 4.60
C HIS A 77 12.36 -18.09 4.84
N CYS A 78 12.12 -17.79 6.12
CA CYS A 78 11.71 -16.49 6.60
C CYS A 78 12.44 -16.20 7.91
N ASN A 79 12.84 -14.95 8.11
CA ASN A 79 13.47 -14.48 9.33
C ASN A 79 12.82 -13.16 9.74
N ALA A 80 12.08 -13.18 10.85
CA ALA A 80 11.42 -12.01 11.42
C ALA A 80 11.95 -11.71 12.84
N ALA A 81 13.12 -12.24 13.19
CA ALA A 81 13.69 -12.16 14.53
C ALA A 81 14.35 -10.79 14.87
N PHE A 82 14.38 -9.86 13.93
CA PHE A 82 14.96 -8.52 14.09
C PHE A 82 13.86 -7.45 14.16
N ASP A 83 14.23 -6.26 14.63
CA ASP A 83 13.28 -5.15 14.77
C ASP A 83 13.00 -4.45 13.43
N ILE A 84 11.95 -3.62 13.44
CA ILE A 84 11.52 -2.88 12.25
C ILE A 84 12.57 -1.89 11.73
N ARG A 85 13.46 -1.37 12.58
CA ARG A 85 14.50 -0.43 12.16
C ARG A 85 15.57 -1.17 11.36
N GLU A 86 15.99 -2.34 11.82
CA GLU A 86 16.88 -3.24 11.08
C GLU A 86 16.23 -3.68 9.76
N ALA A 87 14.94 -4.01 9.78
CA ALA A 87 14.21 -4.38 8.56
C ALA A 87 14.18 -3.25 7.52
N ILE A 88 13.95 -2.01 7.96
CA ILE A 88 13.95 -0.83 7.09
C ILE A 88 15.35 -0.55 6.52
N ASP A 89 16.40 -0.67 7.34
CA ASP A 89 17.76 -0.41 6.90
C ASP A 89 18.30 -1.50 5.97
N PHE A 90 17.95 -2.76 6.25
CA PHE A 90 18.46 -3.92 5.53
C PHE A 90 17.38 -5.02 5.41
N PRO A 91 16.49 -4.94 4.40
CA PRO A 91 15.36 -5.87 4.29
C PRO A 91 15.73 -7.26 3.74
N PHE A 92 16.89 -7.42 3.08
CA PHE A 92 17.30 -8.68 2.43
C PHE A 92 17.28 -9.94 3.32
N PRO A 93 17.57 -9.90 4.64
CA PRO A 93 17.49 -11.08 5.50
C PRO A 93 16.06 -11.57 5.76
N LEU A 94 15.01 -10.80 5.45
CA LEU A 94 13.61 -11.16 5.76
C LEU A 94 13.18 -12.46 5.08
N CYS A 95 13.41 -12.54 3.78
CA CYS A 95 12.92 -13.59 2.90
C CYS A 95 13.67 -13.53 1.56
N GLU A 96 13.62 -14.61 0.79
CA GLU A 96 14.13 -14.63 -0.57
C GLU A 96 13.27 -13.75 -1.50
N ARG A 97 13.92 -13.02 -2.41
CA ARG A 97 13.25 -12.21 -3.43
C ARG A 97 12.77 -13.08 -4.57
N ILE A 98 11.58 -13.66 -4.40
CA ILE A 98 10.89 -14.45 -5.42
C ILE A 98 9.48 -13.89 -5.69
N PRO A 99 8.75 -14.26 -6.77
CA PRO A 99 7.42 -13.73 -7.11
C PRO A 99 6.25 -14.20 -6.21
N THR A 100 5.50 -13.27 -5.60
CA THR A 100 4.43 -13.60 -4.61
C THR A 100 3.33 -14.48 -5.18
N ASP A 101 2.96 -15.54 -4.45
CA ASP A 101 1.81 -16.39 -4.77
C ASP A 101 0.51 -15.67 -4.39
N PHE A 102 0.09 -14.72 -5.23
CA PHE A 102 -1.14 -13.97 -5.01
C PHE A 102 -2.40 -14.81 -5.18
N ALA A 103 -2.33 -15.93 -5.92
CA ALA A 103 -3.41 -16.90 -6.04
C ALA A 103 -3.65 -17.70 -4.74
N CYS A 104 -2.74 -17.57 -3.77
CA CYS A 104 -2.77 -18.25 -2.47
C CYS A 104 -2.76 -19.79 -2.56
N GLN A 105 -2.47 -20.38 -3.73
CA GLN A 105 -2.55 -21.83 -3.93
C GLN A 105 -1.54 -22.58 -3.05
N LYS A 106 -0.29 -22.12 -3.02
CA LYS A 106 0.77 -22.68 -2.15
C LYS A 106 0.56 -22.35 -0.69
N PHE A 107 0.08 -21.14 -0.40
CA PHE A 107 -0.26 -20.78 0.98
C PHE A 107 -1.34 -21.72 1.57
N LEU A 108 -2.35 -22.08 0.78
CA LEU A 108 -3.47 -22.93 1.23
C LEU A 108 -3.13 -24.43 1.31
N GLU A 109 -2.03 -24.90 0.68
CA GLU A 109 -1.55 -26.30 0.81
C GLU A 109 -1.17 -26.67 2.26
N ASP A 110 -0.43 -25.79 2.96
CA ASP A 110 -0.12 -25.90 4.39
C ASP A 110 -0.09 -24.51 5.04
N PRO A 111 -1.25 -23.98 5.46
CA PRO A 111 -1.33 -22.66 6.08
C PRO A 111 -0.44 -22.52 7.31
N ARG A 112 -0.23 -23.61 8.07
CA ARG A 112 0.55 -23.59 9.30
C ARG A 112 2.03 -23.31 9.03
N ALA A 113 2.58 -23.91 7.98
CA ALA A 113 3.96 -23.68 7.56
C ALA A 113 4.11 -22.39 6.74
N ASN A 114 3.10 -22.02 5.94
CA ASN A 114 3.26 -21.01 4.90
C ASN A 114 2.78 -19.61 5.29
N THR A 115 1.98 -19.44 6.36
CA THR A 115 1.49 -18.12 6.80
C THR A 115 2.62 -17.13 7.06
N LYS A 116 3.60 -17.51 7.87
CA LYS A 116 4.70 -16.62 8.23
C LYS A 116 5.56 -16.26 7.03
N VAL A 117 5.80 -17.22 6.14
CA VAL A 117 6.55 -17.00 4.90
C VAL A 117 5.81 -16.00 4.00
N PHE A 118 4.50 -16.19 3.80
CA PHE A 118 3.67 -15.27 3.02
C PHE A 118 3.69 -13.86 3.62
N TRP A 119 3.58 -13.76 4.94
CA TRP A 119 3.68 -12.50 5.66
C TRP A 119 5.05 -11.82 5.48
N CYS A 120 6.17 -12.53 5.70
CA CYS A 120 7.53 -12.00 5.55
C CYS A 120 7.78 -11.49 4.13
N ARG A 121 7.22 -12.16 3.12
CA ARG A 121 7.32 -11.75 1.73
C ARG A 121 6.59 -10.44 1.46
N ASN A 122 5.36 -10.30 1.96
CA ASN A 122 4.61 -9.05 1.86
C ASN A 122 5.34 -7.91 2.58
N VAL A 123 5.93 -8.17 3.75
CA VAL A 123 6.76 -7.20 4.48
C VAL A 123 7.98 -6.79 3.66
N LEU A 124 8.71 -7.75 3.09
CA LEU A 124 9.87 -7.49 2.24
C LEU A 124 9.50 -6.58 1.05
N HIS A 125 8.50 -6.96 0.26
CA HIS A 125 8.04 -6.17 -0.88
C HIS A 125 7.61 -4.76 -0.47
N PHE A 126 6.88 -4.64 0.65
CA PHE A 126 6.45 -3.35 1.15
C PHE A 126 7.63 -2.47 1.60
N ILE A 127 8.60 -3.01 2.34
CA ILE A 127 9.75 -2.24 2.81
C ILE A 127 10.64 -1.83 1.63
N GLU A 128 10.88 -2.69 0.65
CA GLU A 128 11.61 -2.34 -0.57
C GLU A 128 10.90 -1.20 -1.33
N TRP A 129 9.57 -1.30 -1.48
CA TRP A 129 8.75 -0.26 -2.10
C TRP A 129 8.80 1.07 -1.33
N ALA A 130 8.65 1.01 0.00
CA ALA A 130 8.70 2.19 0.85
C ALA A 130 10.09 2.84 0.77
N ASN A 131 11.16 2.05 0.84
CA ASN A 131 12.54 2.55 0.73
C ASN A 131 12.85 3.20 -0.63
N ALA A 132 12.21 2.74 -1.71
CA ALA A 132 12.34 3.34 -3.03
C ALA A 132 11.48 4.62 -3.22
N THR A 133 10.57 4.91 -2.29
CA THR A 133 9.76 6.13 -2.33
C THR A 133 10.60 7.35 -1.92
N GLN A 134 10.90 8.22 -2.89
CA GLN A 134 11.77 9.38 -2.68
C GLN A 134 11.21 10.37 -1.66
N ASP A 135 9.89 10.51 -1.58
CA ASP A 135 9.23 11.40 -0.61
C ASP A 135 9.52 11.03 0.86
N LEU A 136 9.86 9.77 1.15
CA LEU A 136 10.28 9.37 2.49
C LEU A 136 11.63 9.96 2.89
N GLY A 137 12.43 10.43 1.95
CA GLY A 137 13.69 11.15 2.23
C GLY A 137 13.46 12.48 2.96
N ASN A 138 12.24 13.02 2.94
CA ASN A 138 11.88 14.25 3.64
C ASN A 138 11.43 14.02 5.10
N PHE A 139 11.51 12.79 5.60
CA PHE A 139 11.13 12.43 6.97
C PHE A 139 12.35 11.99 7.77
N THR A 140 12.33 12.23 9.08
CA THR A 140 13.34 11.68 9.98
C THR A 140 13.25 10.15 9.99
N ARG A 141 14.32 9.47 10.42
CA ARG A 141 14.34 8.01 10.54
C ARG A 141 13.16 7.49 11.38
N HIS A 142 12.86 8.18 12.47
CA HIS A 142 11.75 7.82 13.35
C HIS A 142 10.40 8.01 12.66
N GLU A 143 10.15 9.17 12.02
CA GLU A 143 8.91 9.41 11.29
C GLU A 143 8.69 8.42 10.15
N LYS A 144 9.74 8.08 9.40
CA LYS A 144 9.71 7.06 8.36
C LYS A 144 9.32 5.69 8.93
N MET A 145 9.92 5.29 10.05
CA MET A 145 9.58 4.05 10.74
C MET A 145 8.10 4.03 11.15
N LEU A 146 7.58 5.12 11.72
CA LEU A 146 6.17 5.24 12.09
C LEU A 146 5.24 5.12 10.87
N LEU A 147 5.56 5.81 9.77
CA LEU A 147 4.77 5.74 8.53
C LEU A 147 4.74 4.32 7.94
N ILE A 148 5.89 3.64 7.92
CA ILE A 148 6.01 2.25 7.45
C ILE A 148 5.22 1.31 8.36
N ALA A 149 5.41 1.39 9.68
CA ALA A 149 4.75 0.51 10.65
C ALA A 149 3.21 0.63 10.60
N GLU A 150 2.70 1.86 10.54
CA GLU A 150 1.26 2.11 10.61
C GLU A 150 0.51 1.79 9.31
N ASN A 151 1.18 1.86 8.16
CA ASN A 151 0.52 1.75 6.86
C ASN A 151 0.82 0.45 6.10
N PHE A 152 1.74 -0.40 6.60
CA PHE A 152 2.10 -1.68 5.99
C PHE A 152 0.89 -2.49 5.55
N LEU A 153 0.00 -2.83 6.49
CA LEU A 153 -1.01 -3.85 6.21
C LEU A 153 -2.07 -3.36 5.22
N ALA A 154 -2.50 -2.10 5.31
CA ALA A 154 -3.44 -1.53 4.35
C ALA A 154 -2.82 -1.44 2.95
N THR A 155 -1.56 -1.02 2.85
CA THR A 155 -0.83 -0.97 1.58
C THR A 155 -0.61 -2.35 0.98
N ALA A 156 -0.21 -3.34 1.79
CA ALA A 156 0.01 -4.72 1.34
C ALA A 156 -1.30 -5.40 0.92
N CYS A 157 -2.40 -5.18 1.65
CA CYS A 157 -3.72 -5.66 1.26
C CYS A 157 -4.16 -5.10 -0.10
N LEU A 158 -4.00 -3.79 -0.33
CA LEU A 158 -4.34 -3.18 -1.63
C LEU A 158 -3.62 -3.87 -2.79
N THR A 159 -2.31 -4.03 -2.68
CA THR A 159 -1.49 -4.70 -3.70
C THR A 159 -1.89 -6.16 -3.88
N SER A 160 -2.12 -6.89 -2.78
CA SER A 160 -2.50 -8.31 -2.83
C SER A 160 -3.87 -8.53 -3.49
N PHE A 161 -4.87 -7.71 -3.15
CA PHE A 161 -6.21 -7.80 -3.72
C PHE A 161 -6.20 -7.50 -5.22
N TYR A 162 -5.48 -6.46 -5.63
CA TYR A 162 -5.32 -6.15 -7.05
C TYR A 162 -4.59 -7.25 -7.81
N ALA A 163 -3.49 -7.77 -7.27
CA ALA A 163 -2.72 -8.83 -7.91
C ALA A 163 -3.51 -10.13 -8.04
N PHE A 164 -4.31 -10.47 -7.02
CA PHE A 164 -5.24 -11.61 -7.09
C PHE A 164 -6.29 -11.41 -8.18
N LEU A 165 -6.93 -10.23 -8.25
CA LEU A 165 -7.89 -9.92 -9.29
C LEU A 165 -7.27 -9.98 -10.70
N ARG A 166 -6.04 -9.48 -10.86
CA ARG A 166 -5.29 -9.57 -12.12
C ARG A 166 -5.10 -11.02 -12.56
N ILE A 167 -4.74 -11.93 -11.66
CA ILE A 167 -4.63 -13.37 -11.98
C ILE A 167 -5.95 -13.93 -12.51
N GLN A 168 -7.08 -13.55 -11.92
CA GLN A 168 -8.39 -14.01 -12.39
C GLN A 168 -8.69 -13.51 -13.81
N ARG A 169 -8.41 -12.23 -14.08
CA ARG A 169 -8.59 -11.61 -15.40
C ARG A 169 -7.70 -12.27 -16.46
N GLU A 170 -6.42 -12.43 -16.17
CA GLU A 170 -5.45 -13.10 -17.06
C GLU A 170 -5.88 -14.56 -17.35
N ALA A 171 -6.40 -15.27 -16.35
CA ALA A 171 -6.90 -16.63 -16.53
C ALA A 171 -8.12 -16.68 -17.46
N VAL A 172 -9.03 -15.71 -17.36
CA VAL A 172 -10.21 -15.61 -18.25
C VAL A 172 -9.79 -15.21 -19.67
N GLU A 173 -8.83 -14.31 -19.83
CA GLU A 173 -8.34 -13.86 -21.15
C GLU A 173 -7.59 -14.95 -21.93
N THR A 174 -6.94 -15.88 -21.22
CA THR A 174 -6.11 -16.94 -21.83
C THR A 174 -6.84 -18.26 -22.04
N ALA A 175 -7.99 -18.45 -21.39
CA ALA A 175 -8.72 -19.71 -21.41
C ALA A 175 -9.74 -19.80 -22.55
N GLU A 176 -10.14 -21.03 -22.90
CA GLU A 176 -11.27 -21.26 -23.80
C GLU A 176 -12.57 -20.77 -23.15
N GLU A 177 -13.47 -20.18 -23.95
CA GLU A 177 -14.69 -19.56 -23.45
C GLU A 177 -15.52 -20.53 -22.58
N GLY A 178 -15.82 -20.12 -21.35
CA GLY A 178 -16.60 -20.91 -20.39
C GLY A 178 -15.82 -21.94 -19.56
N THR A 179 -14.49 -22.04 -19.71
CA THR A 179 -13.67 -23.00 -18.94
C THR A 179 -13.13 -22.44 -17.61
N VAL A 180 -12.99 -21.12 -17.51
CA VAL A 180 -12.56 -20.41 -16.29
C VAL A 180 -13.70 -19.53 -15.79
N PRO A 181 -14.01 -19.56 -14.48
CA PRO A 181 -15.07 -18.74 -13.92
C PRO A 181 -14.72 -17.23 -14.01
N PRO A 182 -15.73 -16.34 -14.13
CA PRO A 182 -15.49 -14.90 -14.20
C PRO A 182 -14.81 -14.37 -12.93
N PRO A 183 -14.11 -13.23 -12.99
CA PRO A 183 -13.50 -12.64 -11.81
C PRO A 183 -14.52 -12.41 -10.69
N CYS A 184 -14.07 -12.51 -9.44
CA CYS A 184 -14.86 -12.36 -8.22
C CYS A 184 -15.98 -13.39 -8.01
N SER A 185 -16.14 -14.39 -8.88
CA SER A 185 -17.19 -15.40 -8.71
C SER A 185 -16.90 -16.35 -7.53
N PRO A 186 -17.92 -16.98 -6.94
CA PRO A 186 -17.76 -17.86 -5.77
C PRO A 186 -16.76 -19.01 -5.97
N GLU A 187 -16.59 -19.49 -7.20
CA GLU A 187 -15.68 -20.59 -7.56
C GLU A 187 -14.22 -20.24 -7.25
N TRP A 188 -13.80 -18.98 -7.45
CA TRP A 188 -12.47 -18.50 -7.08
C TRP A 188 -12.21 -18.54 -5.57
N PHE A 189 -13.28 -18.60 -4.77
CA PHE A 189 -13.20 -18.59 -3.31
C PHE A 189 -13.70 -19.88 -2.66
N ALA A 190 -13.91 -20.94 -3.45
CA ALA A 190 -14.51 -22.18 -2.97
C ALA A 190 -13.73 -22.80 -1.78
N GLU A 191 -12.40 -22.64 -1.74
CA GLU A 191 -11.57 -23.12 -0.64
C GLU A 191 -11.82 -22.38 0.68
N PHE A 192 -12.18 -21.09 0.62
CA PHE A 192 -12.47 -20.27 1.80
C PHE A 192 -13.80 -20.63 2.46
N SER A 193 -14.72 -21.30 1.75
CA SER A 193 -15.99 -21.80 2.30
C SER A 193 -15.80 -22.81 3.45
N LYS A 194 -14.60 -23.37 3.59
CA LYS A 194 -14.23 -24.34 4.64
C LYS A 194 -13.66 -23.68 5.89
N LEU A 195 -13.44 -22.36 5.88
CA LEU A 195 -12.86 -21.65 7.02
C LEU A 195 -13.88 -21.42 8.14
N ALA A 196 -13.41 -20.95 9.29
CA ALA A 196 -14.29 -20.54 10.38
C ALA A 196 -15.26 -19.41 9.95
N PRO A 197 -16.46 -19.29 10.54
CA PRO A 197 -17.46 -18.29 10.14
C PRO A 197 -16.92 -16.86 10.06
N ASP A 198 -16.12 -16.44 11.05
CA ASP A 198 -15.52 -15.10 11.07
C ASP A 198 -14.57 -14.86 9.88
N ALA A 199 -13.91 -15.90 9.38
CA ALA A 199 -13.05 -15.83 8.19
C ALA A 199 -13.86 -15.75 6.91
N GLN A 200 -14.94 -16.51 6.83
CA GLN A 200 -15.86 -16.42 5.70
C GLN A 200 -16.48 -15.02 5.63
N GLU A 201 -16.90 -14.46 6.76
CA GLU A 201 -17.41 -13.09 6.84
C GLU A 201 -16.36 -12.07 6.38
N TRP A 202 -15.12 -12.19 6.86
CA TRP A 202 -14.04 -11.30 6.43
C TRP A 202 -13.76 -11.41 4.92
N VAL A 203 -13.68 -12.62 4.36
CA VAL A 203 -13.48 -12.85 2.92
C VAL A 203 -14.65 -12.28 2.11
N ASN A 204 -15.89 -12.51 2.53
CA ASN A 204 -17.08 -11.97 1.86
C ASN A 204 -17.06 -10.43 1.84
N ARG A 205 -16.63 -9.80 2.94
CA ARG A 205 -16.44 -8.34 2.99
C ARG A 205 -15.36 -7.86 2.03
N VAL A 206 -14.22 -8.57 1.94
CA VAL A 206 -13.18 -8.25 0.94
C VAL A 206 -13.73 -8.35 -0.48
N ILE A 207 -14.51 -9.38 -0.78
CA ILE A 207 -15.10 -9.56 -2.12
C ILE A 207 -16.03 -8.39 -2.46
N VAL A 208 -17.04 -8.15 -1.62
CA VAL A 208 -18.12 -7.19 -1.91
C VAL A 208 -17.65 -5.73 -1.77
N GLU A 209 -16.83 -5.42 -0.77
CA GLU A 209 -16.42 -4.04 -0.49
C GLU A 209 -15.18 -3.62 -1.30
N VAL A 210 -14.36 -4.56 -1.77
CA VAL A 210 -13.09 -4.28 -2.44
C VAL A 210 -13.02 -4.90 -3.84
N LEU A 211 -13.01 -6.23 -3.96
CA LEU A 211 -12.69 -6.89 -5.24
C LEU A 211 -13.74 -6.63 -6.32
N GLU A 212 -15.04 -6.76 -6.03
CA GLU A 212 -16.11 -6.47 -6.97
C GLU A 212 -16.10 -5.00 -7.44
N PRO A 213 -15.97 -3.98 -6.56
CA PRO A 213 -15.77 -2.60 -6.99
C PRO A 213 -14.50 -2.37 -7.82
N MET A 214 -13.38 -2.98 -7.45
CA MET A 214 -12.14 -2.89 -8.23
C MET A 214 -12.34 -3.47 -9.63
N ASP A 215 -13.04 -4.60 -9.72
CA ASP A 215 -13.31 -5.27 -10.99
C ASP A 215 -14.25 -4.45 -11.87
N SER A 216 -15.37 -4.00 -11.29
CA SER A 216 -16.39 -3.19 -11.98
C SER A 216 -15.84 -1.86 -12.51
N LEU A 217 -14.85 -1.26 -11.83
CA LEU A 217 -14.22 -0.03 -12.29
C LEU A 217 -13.14 -0.27 -13.34
N ASP A 218 -12.70 -1.50 -13.52
CA ASP A 218 -11.49 -1.83 -14.27
C ASP A 218 -10.30 -0.95 -13.87
N ILE A 219 -9.88 -1.12 -12.61
CA ILE A 219 -8.78 -0.33 -12.05
C ILE A 219 -7.48 -0.60 -12.82
N SER A 220 -6.81 0.48 -13.26
CA SER A 220 -5.51 0.37 -13.91
C SER A 220 -4.36 0.35 -12.89
N MET A 221 -3.17 -0.09 -13.32
CA MET A 221 -1.97 -0.09 -12.46
C MET A 221 -1.61 1.32 -11.98
N GLU A 222 -1.82 2.34 -12.82
CA GLU A 222 -1.62 3.74 -12.48
C GLU A 222 -2.54 4.17 -11.32
N GLU A 223 -3.81 3.77 -11.35
CA GLU A 223 -4.76 4.08 -10.29
C GLU A 223 -4.43 3.33 -9.01
N LEU A 224 -4.06 2.04 -9.11
CA LEU A 224 -3.58 1.25 -7.98
C LEU A 224 -2.42 1.95 -7.27
N VAL A 225 -1.39 2.33 -8.01
CA VAL A 225 -0.18 2.95 -7.45
C VAL A 225 -0.52 4.28 -6.77
N LEU A 226 -1.39 5.09 -7.36
CA LEU A 226 -1.83 6.34 -6.72
C LEU A 226 -2.66 6.08 -5.47
N MET A 227 -3.58 5.11 -5.49
CA MET A 227 -4.32 4.66 -4.30
C MET A 227 -3.35 4.16 -3.21
N LYS A 228 -2.29 3.44 -3.59
CA LYS A 228 -1.24 2.93 -2.70
C LYS A 228 -0.53 4.08 -1.95
N TYR A 229 -0.15 5.13 -2.65
CA TYR A 229 0.44 6.33 -2.05
C TYR A 229 -0.56 7.12 -1.17
N ILE A 230 -1.82 7.22 -1.59
CA ILE A 230 -2.88 7.86 -0.79
C ILE A 230 -3.16 7.07 0.50
N ILE A 231 -3.09 5.73 0.45
CA ILE A 231 -3.14 4.88 1.64
C ILE A 231 -1.92 5.11 2.53
N PHE A 232 -0.73 5.11 1.95
CA PHE A 232 0.53 5.20 2.69
C PHE A 232 0.71 6.53 3.43
N PHE A 233 0.37 7.65 2.79
CA PHE A 233 0.36 8.97 3.43
C PHE A 233 -0.96 9.23 4.18
N ASN A 234 -1.39 8.31 5.03
CA ASN A 234 -2.58 8.50 5.85
C ASN A 234 -2.30 9.40 7.07
N GLY A 235 -3.11 10.44 7.24
CA GLY A 235 -3.00 11.41 8.35
C GLY A 235 -4.23 11.41 9.28
N ASN A 236 -5.10 10.40 9.20
CA ASN A 236 -6.41 10.40 9.86
C ASN A 236 -6.35 9.99 11.35
N GLU A 237 -5.33 9.26 11.79
CA GLU A 237 -5.09 9.02 13.22
C GLU A 237 -3.64 9.38 13.56
N PRO A 238 -3.40 10.44 14.35
CA PRO A 238 -2.08 10.66 14.90
C PRO A 238 -1.78 9.49 15.84
N SER A 239 -0.70 8.74 15.60
CA SER A 239 -0.05 8.08 16.72
C SER A 239 0.22 9.16 17.77
N LYS A 240 0.06 8.83 19.06
CA LYS A 240 0.28 9.76 20.17
C LYS A 240 1.66 10.44 20.15
N VAL A 241 2.58 9.88 19.34
CA VAL A 241 3.98 10.27 19.18
C VAL A 241 4.18 11.33 18.07
N ARG A 242 3.26 11.51 17.12
CA ARG A 242 3.46 12.45 16.00
C ARG A 242 3.23 13.90 16.40
N SER A 243 4.10 14.79 15.94
CA SER A 243 3.88 16.22 16.08
C SER A 243 2.75 16.70 15.14
N ILE A 244 2.13 17.82 15.47
CA ILE A 244 1.11 18.46 14.62
C ILE A 244 1.70 18.79 13.22
N SER A 245 2.98 19.17 13.19
CA SER A 245 3.72 19.46 11.95
C SER A 245 3.85 18.22 11.07
N ASP A 246 4.09 17.04 11.65
CA ASP A 246 4.22 15.80 10.90
C ASP A 246 2.89 15.37 10.29
N VAL A 247 1.81 15.44 11.07
CA VAL A 247 0.46 15.15 10.60
C VAL A 247 0.09 16.07 9.45
N HIS A 248 0.41 17.36 9.55
CA HIS A 248 0.17 18.33 8.49
C HIS A 248 0.96 17.99 7.22
N ARG A 249 2.27 17.71 7.35
CA ARG A 249 3.13 17.33 6.21
C ARG A 249 2.64 16.07 5.51
N ILE A 250 2.25 15.03 6.25
CA ILE A 250 1.69 13.79 5.69
C ILE A 250 0.40 14.07 4.90
N ARG A 251 -0.48 14.92 5.43
CA ARG A 251 -1.70 15.36 4.72
C ARG A 251 -1.35 16.08 3.41
N CYS A 252 -0.33 16.93 3.41
CA CYS A 252 0.11 17.62 2.20
C CYS A 252 0.60 16.63 1.12
N TYR A 253 1.37 15.60 1.49
CA TYR A 253 1.73 14.52 0.55
C TYR A 253 0.50 13.80 0.02
N ARG A 254 -0.42 13.38 0.89
CA ARG A 254 -1.67 12.73 0.49
C ARG A 254 -2.44 13.55 -0.54
N LEU A 255 -2.55 14.86 -0.32
CA LEU A 255 -3.22 15.78 -1.24
C LEU A 255 -2.53 15.84 -2.61
N LYS A 256 -1.19 15.86 -2.67
CA LYS A 256 -0.45 15.78 -3.94
C LYS A 256 -0.80 14.54 -4.75
N TYR A 257 -0.86 13.37 -4.11
CA TYR A 257 -1.23 12.13 -4.77
C TYR A 257 -2.70 12.11 -5.20
N CYS A 258 -3.61 12.66 -4.39
CA CYS A 258 -5.01 12.86 -4.80
C CYS A 258 -5.12 13.80 -6.01
N GLN A 259 -4.36 14.90 -6.06
CA GLN A 259 -4.33 15.81 -7.20
C GLN A 259 -3.81 15.11 -8.47
N LEU A 260 -2.76 14.29 -8.35
CA LEU A 260 -2.23 13.51 -9.46
C LEU A 260 -3.26 12.49 -9.99
N LEU A 261 -4.01 11.82 -9.09
CA LEU A 261 -5.11 10.92 -9.45
C LEU A 261 -6.22 11.66 -10.21
N GLN A 262 -6.63 12.83 -9.75
CA GLN A 262 -7.62 13.65 -10.46
C GLN A 262 -7.13 14.02 -11.86
N LYS A 263 -5.87 14.45 -11.99
CA LYS A 263 -5.26 14.78 -13.28
C LYS A 263 -5.20 13.56 -14.21
N TYR A 264 -4.88 12.38 -13.68
CA TYR A 264 -4.87 11.13 -14.44
C TYR A 264 -6.26 10.79 -14.96
N ILE A 265 -7.27 10.76 -14.09
CA ILE A 265 -8.66 10.44 -14.47
C ILE A 265 -9.22 11.46 -15.45
N LYS A 266 -8.91 12.75 -15.28
CA LYS A 266 -9.35 13.82 -16.20
C LYS A 266 -8.85 13.61 -17.62
N ARG A 267 -7.67 13.02 -17.81
CA ARG A 267 -7.10 12.71 -19.13
C ARG A 267 -7.81 11.54 -19.84
N HIS A 268 -8.36 10.59 -19.09
CA HIS A 268 -8.91 9.35 -19.64
C HIS A 268 -10.44 9.34 -19.68
N VAL A 269 -11.10 10.04 -18.76
CA VAL A 269 -12.56 10.16 -18.70
C VAL A 269 -12.93 11.56 -19.15
N ALA A 270 -13.69 11.71 -20.24
CA ALA A 270 -14.07 13.03 -20.76
C ALA A 270 -15.19 13.69 -19.95
N ASP A 271 -16.16 12.90 -19.50
CA ASP A 271 -17.38 13.38 -18.83
C ASP A 271 -17.10 13.78 -17.36
N PRO A 272 -17.41 15.02 -16.93
CA PRO A 272 -17.17 15.49 -15.57
C PRO A 272 -17.86 14.67 -14.48
N ASN A 273 -19.10 14.23 -14.69
CA ASN A 273 -19.84 13.46 -13.68
C ASN A 273 -19.25 12.05 -13.53
N LYS A 274 -18.86 11.41 -14.63
CA LYS A 274 -18.14 10.14 -14.61
C LYS A 274 -16.77 10.26 -13.94
N ARG A 275 -16.07 11.39 -14.09
CA ARG A 275 -14.81 11.66 -13.36
C ARG A 275 -15.05 11.68 -11.85
N ILE A 276 -16.03 12.46 -11.39
CA ILE A 276 -16.36 12.59 -9.96
C ILE A 276 -16.76 11.23 -9.39
N HIS A 277 -17.63 10.49 -10.09
CA HIS A 277 -18.04 9.16 -9.68
C HIS A 277 -16.85 8.20 -9.58
N ARG A 278 -15.98 8.15 -10.60
CA ARG A 278 -14.78 7.28 -10.57
C ARG A 278 -13.85 7.63 -9.42
N ILE A 279 -13.55 8.92 -9.19
CA ILE A 279 -12.72 9.36 -8.06
C ILE A 279 -13.35 8.94 -6.73
N SER A 280 -14.66 9.18 -6.57
CA SER A 280 -15.40 8.82 -5.36
C SER A 280 -15.32 7.32 -5.08
N GLU A 281 -15.52 6.47 -6.09
CA GLU A 281 -15.45 5.02 -5.92
C GLU A 281 -14.02 4.54 -5.60
N LEU A 282 -12.99 5.10 -6.23
CA LEU A 282 -11.59 4.78 -5.90
C LEU A 282 -11.26 5.15 -4.45
N LEU A 283 -11.70 6.30 -3.98
CA LEU A 283 -11.52 6.71 -2.58
C LEU A 283 -12.35 5.85 -1.61
N ARG A 284 -13.54 5.41 -2.02
CA ARG A 284 -14.34 4.46 -1.24
C ARG A 284 -13.62 3.12 -1.08
N ILE A 285 -13.03 2.60 -2.15
CA ILE A 285 -12.21 1.36 -2.12
C ILE A 285 -11.03 1.52 -1.16
N ILE A 286 -10.35 2.68 -1.15
CA ILE A 286 -9.28 2.97 -0.18
C ILE A 286 -9.77 2.81 1.27
N GLU A 287 -10.92 3.38 1.61
CA GLU A 287 -11.47 3.25 2.97
C GLU A 287 -11.90 1.81 3.30
N SER A 288 -12.49 1.10 2.33
CA SER A 288 -12.83 -0.32 2.49
C SER A 288 -11.57 -1.18 2.73
N VAL A 289 -10.48 -0.96 1.98
CA VAL A 289 -9.20 -1.64 2.18
C VAL A 289 -8.63 -1.37 3.59
N ARG A 290 -8.71 -0.13 4.08
CA ARG A 290 -8.30 0.20 5.45
C ARG A 290 -9.17 -0.52 6.49
N ALA A 291 -10.48 -0.57 6.28
CA ALA A 291 -11.39 -1.23 7.21
C ALA A 291 -11.13 -2.75 7.29
N VAL A 292 -10.96 -3.43 6.15
CA VAL A 292 -10.70 -4.88 6.14
C VAL A 292 -9.29 -5.22 6.63
N SER A 293 -8.29 -4.38 6.33
CA SER A 293 -6.93 -4.56 6.85
C SER A 293 -6.87 -4.37 8.36
N TYR A 294 -7.64 -3.44 8.95
CA TYR A 294 -7.73 -3.31 10.40
C TYR A 294 -8.29 -4.57 11.08
N SER A 295 -9.27 -5.25 10.46
CA SER A 295 -9.75 -6.54 10.95
C SER A 295 -8.67 -7.62 10.87
N LEU A 296 -7.92 -7.67 9.76
CA LEU A 296 -6.81 -8.60 9.59
C LEU A 296 -5.67 -8.33 10.58
N ASP A 297 -5.41 -7.06 10.91
CA ASP A 297 -4.38 -6.67 11.88
C ASP A 297 -4.64 -7.30 13.25
N LYS A 298 -5.89 -7.27 13.70
CA LYS A 298 -6.31 -7.92 14.96
C LYS A 298 -6.05 -9.42 14.94
N TRP A 299 -6.23 -10.06 13.79
CA TRP A 299 -5.95 -11.49 13.64
C TRP A 299 -4.45 -11.77 13.70
N LEU A 300 -3.62 -10.93 13.08
CA LEU A 300 -2.17 -11.02 13.16
C LEU A 300 -1.66 -10.77 14.59
N THR A 301 -2.27 -9.84 15.34
CA THR A 301 -2.03 -9.67 16.78
C THR A 301 -2.38 -10.96 17.55
N MET A 302 -3.52 -11.60 17.27
CA MET A 302 -3.90 -12.86 17.90
C MET A 302 -2.92 -13.99 17.54
N PHE A 303 -2.48 -14.05 16.28
CA PHE A 303 -1.52 -15.05 15.83
C PHE A 303 -0.19 -14.89 16.55
N PHE A 304 0.27 -13.66 16.75
CA PHE A 304 1.45 -13.37 17.56
C PHE A 304 1.26 -13.82 19.03
N THR A 305 0.18 -13.38 19.69
CA THR A 305 -0.02 -13.65 21.13
C THR A 305 -0.17 -15.14 21.46
N SER A 306 -0.73 -15.91 20.52
CA SER A 306 -0.96 -17.35 20.66
C SER A 306 0.09 -18.22 19.97
N ASP A 307 1.13 -17.61 19.37
CA ASP A 307 2.17 -18.29 18.57
C ASP A 307 1.60 -19.22 17.47
N VAL A 308 0.55 -18.74 16.80
CA VAL A 308 -0.03 -19.44 15.65
C VAL A 308 0.89 -19.27 14.45
N CYS A 309 1.16 -20.36 13.73
CA CYS A 309 2.03 -20.39 12.55
C CYS A 309 3.47 -19.85 12.79
N GLY A 310 3.97 -19.89 14.03
CA GLY A 310 5.31 -19.39 14.37
C GLY A 310 5.45 -17.87 14.29
N MET A 311 4.34 -17.12 14.40
CA MET A 311 4.30 -15.67 14.27
C MET A 311 4.87 -14.91 15.48
N LYS A 312 5.37 -15.59 16.52
CA LYS A 312 5.91 -14.96 17.73
C LYS A 312 7.35 -14.44 17.56
N ASP A 313 7.52 -13.53 16.62
CA ASP A 313 8.80 -12.92 16.24
C ASP A 313 8.79 -11.40 16.46
N VAL A 314 9.99 -10.80 16.60
CA VAL A 314 10.18 -9.37 16.93
C VAL A 314 9.55 -8.47 15.87
N LEU A 315 9.76 -8.74 14.59
CA LEU A 315 9.22 -7.88 13.54
C LEU A 315 7.69 -7.96 13.46
N VAL A 316 7.11 -9.15 13.73
CA VAL A 316 5.65 -9.33 13.77
C VAL A 316 5.06 -8.49 14.91
N TYR A 317 5.73 -8.50 16.06
CA TYR A 317 5.37 -7.65 17.20
C TYR A 317 5.40 -6.16 16.83
N ASP A 318 6.45 -5.70 16.15
CA ASP A 318 6.59 -4.29 15.77
C ASP A 318 5.49 -3.80 14.82
N PHE A 319 5.08 -4.63 13.85
CA PHE A 319 4.01 -4.27 12.90
C PHE A 319 2.59 -4.38 13.51
N HIS A 320 2.31 -5.42 14.31
CA HIS A 320 0.94 -5.78 14.70
C HIS A 320 0.58 -5.56 16.16
N VAL A 321 1.57 -5.47 17.06
CA VAL A 321 1.36 -5.13 18.47
C VAL A 321 1.70 -3.67 18.74
N ARG A 322 2.65 -3.11 18.00
CA ARG A 322 2.94 -1.66 17.90
C ARG A 322 3.30 -0.98 19.23
N ALA A 323 4.09 -1.64 20.07
CA ALA A 323 4.55 -1.06 21.33
C ALA A 323 5.69 -0.03 21.18
N TRP A 324 6.16 0.24 19.96
CA TRP A 324 7.11 1.33 19.68
C TRP A 324 6.57 2.72 20.08
N ASN A 325 5.26 2.86 20.33
CA ASN A 325 4.65 4.06 20.90
C ASN A 325 5.14 4.39 22.32
N GLU A 326 5.78 3.44 23.00
CA GLU A 326 6.24 3.58 24.39
C GLU A 326 7.75 3.83 24.51
N VAL A 327 8.49 3.80 23.39
CA VAL A 327 9.94 4.00 23.38
C VAL A 327 10.25 5.50 23.26
N PRO A 328 10.96 6.11 24.23
CA PRO A 328 11.36 7.50 24.15
C PRO A 328 12.16 7.77 22.88
N VAL A 329 11.91 8.91 22.25
CA VAL A 329 12.70 9.40 21.13
C VAL A 329 14.13 9.60 21.63
N ASP A 330 15.05 8.72 21.21
CA ASP A 330 16.46 9.00 21.38
C ASP A 330 16.79 10.26 20.59
N THR A 331 16.99 11.36 21.31
CA THR A 331 17.40 12.66 20.79
C THR A 331 18.88 12.68 20.37
N SER A 332 19.50 11.51 20.18
CA SER A 332 20.92 11.41 19.89
C SER A 332 21.19 11.20 18.40
N THR A 333 21.84 12.23 17.85
CA THR A 333 22.53 12.32 16.55
C THR A 333 21.66 12.56 15.32
N ALA A 334 21.49 13.86 15.02
CA ALA A 334 21.62 14.34 13.66
C ALA A 334 22.96 13.83 13.09
N SER A 335 22.95 12.65 12.46
CA SER A 335 24.04 12.24 11.60
C SER A 335 23.77 12.91 10.25
N THR A 336 24.58 13.92 9.95
CA THR A 336 24.76 14.45 8.59
C THR A 336 25.21 13.30 7.70
N TRP A 337 24.26 12.65 7.02
CA TRP A 337 24.58 11.78 5.91
C TRP A 337 24.68 12.60 4.64
N ASN A 338 25.86 12.48 4.04
CA ASN A 338 26.31 13.17 2.84
C ASN A 338 25.27 13.09 1.71
N THR A 339 25.06 14.24 1.09
CA THR A 339 24.47 14.42 -0.24
C THR A 339 25.29 13.68 -1.29
N HIS A 340 25.06 12.38 -1.45
CA HIS A 340 25.37 11.67 -2.68
C HIS A 340 24.18 10.76 -3.03
N PRO A 341 23.59 10.92 -4.23
CA PRO A 341 22.60 9.95 -4.69
C PRO A 341 23.27 8.57 -4.77
N PRO A 342 22.57 7.47 -4.44
CA PRO A 342 23.09 6.14 -4.69
C PRO A 342 23.37 6.03 -6.20
N GLN A 343 24.64 5.82 -6.56
CA GLN A 343 25.03 5.49 -7.93
C GLN A 343 24.49 4.11 -8.26
N TRP A 344 23.25 4.05 -8.74
CA TRP A 344 22.71 2.91 -9.47
C TRP A 344 23.28 2.91 -10.89
N THR A 345 24.60 2.74 -11.02
CA THR A 345 25.27 2.54 -12.31
C THR A 345 25.84 1.14 -12.35
N SER A 346 24.99 0.15 -12.65
CA SER A 346 25.31 -1.06 -13.42
C SER A 346 24.16 -2.09 -13.35
N PHE A 347 22.98 -1.73 -13.85
CA PHE A 347 22.10 -2.76 -14.44
C PHE A 347 22.29 -2.66 -15.94
N GLY A 348 22.93 -3.69 -16.50
CA GLY A 348 23.27 -3.78 -17.91
C GLY A 348 22.03 -3.75 -18.78
N PHE A 349 21.72 -2.58 -19.33
CA PHE A 349 20.92 -2.47 -20.54
C PHE A 349 21.77 -2.99 -21.70
N GLN A 350 21.50 -4.22 -22.16
CA GLN A 350 21.80 -4.56 -23.55
C GLN A 350 20.64 -4.09 -24.42
N PRO A 351 20.85 -3.16 -25.36
CA PRO A 351 19.82 -2.83 -26.34
C PRO A 351 19.63 -4.03 -27.28
N LEU A 352 18.41 -4.55 -27.34
CA LEU A 352 17.97 -5.42 -28.42
C LEU A 352 18.06 -4.64 -29.72
N ASN A 353 19.05 -4.98 -30.55
CA ASN A 353 19.15 -4.51 -31.93
C ASN A 353 17.95 -5.05 -32.71
N LEU A 354 17.13 -4.13 -33.20
CA LEU A 354 16.22 -4.38 -34.31
C LEU A 354 17.05 -4.41 -35.60
N GLN A 355 17.16 -5.59 -36.20
CA GLN A 355 17.30 -5.77 -37.64
C GLN A 355 16.16 -6.67 -38.13
#